data_AF-A0A2G2P7L6-F1
#
_entry.id   AF-A0A2G2P7L6-F1
#
_cell.length_a   1.000
_cell.length_b   1.000
_cell.length_c   1.000
_cell.angle_alpha   90.00
_cell.angle_beta   90.00
_cell.angle_gamma   90.00
#
_symmetry.space_group_name_H-M   'P 1'
#
loop_
_entity.id
_entity.type
_entity.pdbx_description
1 polymer ?
#
loop_
_entity_poly.entity_id
_entity_poly.type
_entity_poly.pdbx_seq_one_letter_code
_entity_poly.pdbx_strand_id
1 'polypeptide(L)'
;MHEAKAIKTLKYLKVKEIQKHLKNVEYIIMAAPSPDHFKDNPIHFSIFLNTSENIAKNIQEEIFNKFLKDNEIVNPIEIMSQIMPVGFSEGTQDTLMPLLLVKQEDMKQIPNIPMLVMDFLANSENFNQAKIDSLTGWTYSYNK
;
A
#
# COMPACT_ATOMS: atom_id res chain seq x y z
N MET A 1 -6.59 -15.25 -19.90
CA MET A 1 -7.15 -14.63 -18.69
C MET A 1 -6.50 -15.28 -17.48
N HIS A 2 -5.80 -14.53 -16.64
CA HIS A 2 -5.44 -15.00 -15.30
C HIS A 2 -6.62 -14.63 -14.39
N GLU A 3 -7.27 -15.63 -13.79
CA GLU A 3 -8.27 -15.37 -12.75
C GLU A 3 -7.58 -14.87 -11.48
N ALA A 4 -8.04 -13.73 -10.95
CA ALA A 4 -7.54 -13.22 -9.69
C ALA A 4 -8.01 -14.12 -8.55
N LYS A 5 -7.07 -14.72 -7.83
CA LYS A 5 -7.36 -15.61 -6.70
C LYS A 5 -7.66 -14.77 -5.45
N ALA A 6 -8.61 -15.22 -4.65
CA ALA A 6 -8.86 -14.64 -3.34
C ALA A 6 -7.57 -14.53 -2.52
N ILE A 7 -7.37 -13.38 -1.88
CA ILE A 7 -6.22 -13.14 -1.00
C ILE A 7 -6.40 -13.98 0.25
N LYS A 8 -5.43 -14.84 0.53
CA LYS A 8 -5.40 -15.69 1.71
C LYS A 8 -4.01 -15.63 2.34
N THR A 9 -3.94 -15.09 3.54
CA THR A 9 -2.73 -15.16 4.38
C THR A 9 -2.47 -16.61 4.77
N LEU A 10 -1.29 -17.12 4.43
CA LEU A 10 -0.79 -18.41 4.90
C LEU A 10 0.15 -18.22 6.10
N LYS A 11 0.97 -17.17 6.06
CA LYS A 11 1.96 -16.87 7.09
C LYS A 11 2.25 -15.37 7.13
N TYR A 12 2.54 -14.84 8.31
CA TYR A 12 3.16 -13.52 8.48
C TYR A 12 4.68 -13.65 8.55
N LEU A 13 5.37 -12.71 7.92
CA LEU A 13 6.83 -12.65 8.01
C LEU A 13 7.26 -12.20 9.41
N LYS A 14 8.40 -12.72 9.87
CA LYS A 14 9.12 -12.21 11.04
C LYS A 14 9.88 -10.95 10.68
N VAL A 15 10.19 -10.11 11.67
CA VAL A 15 10.91 -8.84 11.46
C VAL A 15 12.19 -8.98 10.62
N LYS A 16 13.01 -10.00 10.85
CA LYS A 16 14.23 -10.25 10.07
C LYS A 16 13.94 -10.62 8.60
N GLU A 17 12.85 -11.33 8.34
CA GLU A 17 12.40 -11.67 6.99
C GLU A 17 11.91 -10.40 6.28
N ILE A 18 11.17 -9.54 6.98
CA ILE A 18 10.70 -8.23 6.48
C ILE A 18 11.90 -7.35 6.08
N GLN A 19 12.86 -7.16 6.98
CA GLN A 19 14.06 -6.35 6.72
C GLN A 19 14.86 -6.88 5.50
N LYS A 20 14.98 -8.20 5.38
CA LYS A 20 15.66 -8.82 4.22
C LYS A 20 14.88 -8.56 2.93
N HIS A 21 13.57 -8.71 2.95
CA HIS A 21 12.70 -8.48 1.80
C HIS A 21 12.78 -7.03 1.31
N LEU A 22 12.79 -6.08 2.23
CA LEU A 22 12.76 -4.65 1.91
C LEU A 22 14.12 -4.06 1.55
N LYS A 23 15.22 -4.82 1.62
CA LYS A 23 16.58 -4.31 1.44
C LYS A 23 16.76 -3.45 0.16
N ASN A 24 16.09 -3.83 -0.93
CA ASN A 24 16.17 -3.12 -2.21
C ASN A 24 14.83 -2.51 -2.63
N VAL A 25 13.80 -2.54 -1.77
CA VAL A 25 12.50 -1.96 -2.06
C VAL A 25 12.57 -0.47 -1.77
N GLU A 26 12.18 0.35 -2.73
CA GLU A 26 12.08 1.81 -2.56
C GLU A 26 10.71 2.16 -1.97
N TYR A 27 9.66 1.69 -2.62
CA TYR A 27 8.28 1.87 -2.20
C TYR A 27 7.38 0.74 -2.69
N ILE A 28 6.18 0.70 -2.13
CA ILE A 28 5.11 -0.23 -2.51
C ILE A 28 3.86 0.60 -2.77
N ILE A 29 3.12 0.28 -3.83
CA ILE A 29 1.79 0.84 -4.08
C ILE A 29 0.79 -0.29 -3.91
N MET A 30 -0.24 -0.06 -3.12
CA MET A 30 -1.40 -0.92 -3.00
C MET A 30 -2.64 -0.16 -3.46
N ALA A 31 -3.52 -0.86 -4.17
CA ALA A 31 -4.83 -0.38 -4.56
C ALA A 31 -5.88 -1.41 -4.14
N ALA A 32 -6.96 -0.94 -3.53
CA ALA A 32 -8.09 -1.75 -3.11
C ALA A 32 -9.41 -1.03 -3.47
N PRO A 33 -10.53 -1.75 -3.63
CA PRO A 33 -11.83 -1.10 -3.75
C PRO A 33 -12.12 -0.24 -2.51
N SER A 34 -12.61 0.98 -2.72
CA SER A 34 -13.20 1.77 -1.64
C SER A 34 -14.63 1.31 -1.36
N PRO A 35 -15.23 1.70 -0.21
CA PRO A 35 -16.66 1.55 0.01
C PRO A 35 -17.52 2.22 -1.08
N ASP A 36 -18.66 1.60 -1.43
CA ASP A 36 -19.55 2.00 -2.54
C ASP A 36 -20.10 3.44 -2.47
N HIS A 37 -20.05 4.08 -1.30
CA HIS A 37 -20.52 5.47 -1.17
C HIS A 37 -19.54 6.49 -1.77
N PHE A 38 -18.26 6.13 -1.93
CA PHE A 38 -17.24 6.97 -2.55
C PHE A 38 -17.24 6.84 -4.08
N LYS A 39 -18.30 7.32 -4.72
CA LYS A 39 -18.48 7.15 -6.19
C LYS A 39 -17.40 7.85 -7.02
N ASP A 40 -16.96 9.02 -6.57
CA ASP A 40 -15.94 9.82 -7.26
C ASP A 40 -14.51 9.38 -6.92
N ASN A 41 -14.37 8.51 -5.91
CA ASN A 41 -13.12 8.04 -5.34
C ASN A 41 -13.14 6.53 -5.08
N PRO A 42 -13.43 5.70 -6.11
CA PRO A 42 -13.78 4.29 -5.93
C PRO A 42 -12.58 3.39 -5.55
N ILE A 43 -11.39 3.96 -5.39
CA ILE A 43 -10.16 3.23 -5.10
C ILE A 43 -9.51 3.80 -3.84
N HIS A 44 -9.22 2.92 -2.91
CA HIS A 44 -8.36 3.20 -1.76
C HIS A 44 -6.92 2.86 -2.12
N PHE A 45 -6.04 3.85 -1.99
CA PHE A 45 -4.62 3.71 -2.27
C PHE A 45 -3.82 3.81 -0.98
N SER A 46 -2.80 2.95 -0.87
CA SER A 46 -1.75 3.07 0.14
C SER A 46 -0.38 3.04 -0.54
N ILE A 47 0.43 4.07 -0.30
CA ILE A 47 1.82 4.14 -0.71
C ILE A 47 2.68 3.91 0.53
N PHE A 48 3.47 2.83 0.52
CA PHE A 48 4.39 2.48 1.59
C PHE A 48 5.80 2.86 1.17
N LEU A 49 6.32 3.97 1.66
CA LEU A 49 7.72 4.36 1.45
C LEU A 49 8.60 3.60 2.42
N ASN A 50 9.66 2.96 1.93
CA ASN A 50 10.58 2.17 2.76
C ASN A 50 11.56 3.05 3.54
N THR A 51 11.00 3.89 4.40
CA THR A 51 11.71 4.78 5.31
C THR A 51 10.85 5.02 6.54
N SER A 52 11.49 5.18 7.70
CA SER A 52 10.86 5.66 8.92
C SER A 52 11.39 7.03 9.33
N GLU A 53 12.07 7.72 8.42
CA GLU A 53 12.64 9.04 8.66
C GLU A 53 11.55 10.12 8.61
N ASN A 54 11.75 11.17 9.40
CA ASN A 54 10.86 12.32 9.37
C ASN A 54 11.18 13.18 8.14
N ILE A 55 10.40 13.00 7.07
CA ILE A 55 10.50 13.80 5.84
C ILE A 55 9.71 15.10 6.02
N ALA A 56 10.26 16.23 5.58
CA ALA A 56 9.56 17.51 5.64
C ALA A 56 8.26 17.48 4.81
N LYS A 57 7.20 18.13 5.31
CA LYS A 57 5.86 18.06 4.70
C LYS A 57 5.83 18.47 3.24
N ASN A 58 6.55 19.53 2.86
CA ASN A 58 6.66 19.97 1.47
C ASN A 58 7.29 18.90 0.56
N ILE A 59 8.27 18.13 1.07
CA ILE A 59 8.87 17.03 0.30
C ILE A 59 7.88 15.86 0.18
N GLN A 60 7.13 15.56 1.25
CA GLN A 60 6.06 14.55 1.20
C GLN A 60 5.00 14.91 0.15
N GLU A 61 4.60 16.18 0.07
CA GLU A 61 3.66 16.69 -0.95
C GLU A 61 4.21 16.54 -2.37
N GLU A 62 5.48 16.86 -2.61
CA GLU A 62 6.13 16.65 -3.92
C GLU A 62 6.18 15.18 -4.31
N ILE A 63 6.54 14.30 -3.37
CA ILE A 63 6.53 12.85 -3.57
C ILE A 63 5.11 12.39 -3.94
N PHE A 64 4.11 12.81 -3.17
CA PHE A 64 2.71 12.45 -3.41
C PHE A 64 2.23 12.91 -4.79
N ASN A 65 2.47 14.18 -5.16
CA ASN A 65 2.10 14.72 -6.46
C ASN A 65 2.77 13.97 -7.62
N LYS A 66 4.03 13.58 -7.44
CA LYS A 66 4.73 12.74 -8.41
C LYS A 66 4.06 11.38 -8.56
N PHE A 67 3.67 10.73 -7.47
CA PHE A 67 2.95 9.45 -7.52
C PHE A 67 1.63 9.55 -8.26
N LEU A 68 0.84 10.58 -7.97
CA LEU A 68 -0.44 10.80 -8.65
C LEU A 68 -0.24 10.95 -10.16
N LYS A 69 0.75 11.75 -10.56
CA LYS A 69 1.07 11.97 -11.96
C LYS A 69 1.54 10.71 -12.67
N ASP A 70 2.50 9.99 -12.08
CA ASP A 70 3.12 8.81 -12.71
C ASP A 70 2.14 7.64 -12.86
N ASN A 71 1.12 7.58 -12.01
CA ASN A 71 0.13 6.50 -11.99
C ASN A 71 -1.24 6.91 -12.55
N GLU A 72 -1.35 8.15 -13.07
CA GLU A 72 -2.60 8.75 -13.57
C GLU A 72 -3.75 8.62 -12.54
N ILE A 73 -3.45 8.98 -11.30
CA ILE A 73 -4.41 9.02 -10.19
C ILE A 73 -4.97 10.44 -10.07
N VAL A 74 -6.30 10.54 -9.98
CA VAL A 74 -7.04 11.80 -9.98
C VAL A 74 -7.96 11.92 -8.77
N ASN A 75 -8.31 13.17 -8.45
CA ASN A 75 -9.25 13.55 -7.38
C ASN A 75 -8.90 13.02 -5.98
N PRO A 76 -7.64 13.02 -5.51
CA PRO A 76 -7.32 12.46 -4.18
C PRO A 76 -8.07 13.19 -3.05
N ILE A 77 -8.65 12.43 -2.12
CA ILE A 77 -9.31 12.93 -0.90
C ILE A 77 -8.86 12.11 0.32
N GLU A 78 -9.19 12.60 1.52
CA GLU A 78 -8.91 11.93 2.81
C GLU A 78 -7.43 11.57 3.00
N ILE A 79 -6.53 12.42 2.51
CA ILE A 79 -5.09 12.16 2.48
C ILE A 79 -4.52 12.14 3.89
N MET A 80 -3.90 11.02 4.24
CA MET A 80 -3.11 10.82 5.45
C MET A 80 -1.67 10.50 5.08
N SER A 81 -0.71 11.05 5.81
CA SER A 81 0.71 10.75 5.65
C SER A 81 1.39 10.67 7.01
N GLN A 82 1.76 9.46 7.44
CA GLN A 82 2.33 9.24 8.77
C GLN A 82 3.19 7.96 8.85
N ILE A 83 4.09 7.89 9.82
CA ILE A 83 4.84 6.67 10.11
C ILE A 83 3.89 5.66 10.76
N MET A 84 3.72 4.50 10.13
CA MET A 84 2.80 3.44 10.56
C MET A 84 3.49 2.08 10.65
N PRO A 85 3.02 1.18 11.52
CA PRO A 85 3.48 -0.20 11.55
C PRO A 85 2.93 -0.97 10.34
N VAL A 86 3.84 -1.53 9.56
CA VAL A 86 3.54 -2.31 8.35
C VAL A 86 4.03 -3.74 8.53
N GLY A 87 3.10 -4.68 8.44
CA GLY A 87 3.37 -6.12 8.39
C GLY A 87 3.47 -6.62 6.97
N PHE A 88 3.92 -7.86 6.80
CA PHE A 88 3.95 -8.53 5.49
C PHE A 88 3.41 -9.95 5.63
N SER A 89 2.58 -10.35 4.68
CA SER A 89 2.05 -11.70 4.61
C SER A 89 2.46 -12.41 3.33
N GLU A 90 2.70 -13.71 3.48
CA GLU A 90 2.82 -14.66 2.40
C GLU A 90 1.44 -15.28 2.15
N GLY A 91 1.03 -15.30 0.89
CA GLY A 91 -0.27 -15.82 0.47
C GLY A 91 -0.16 -16.78 -0.70
N THR A 92 -1.23 -16.86 -1.49
CA THR A 92 -1.27 -17.64 -2.74
C THR A 92 -0.72 -16.86 -3.94
N GLN A 93 -0.38 -15.59 -3.73
CA GLN A 93 0.23 -14.67 -4.67
C GLN A 93 1.76 -14.79 -4.63
N ASP A 94 2.43 -14.54 -5.76
CA ASP A 94 3.89 -14.68 -5.88
C ASP A 94 4.66 -13.61 -5.09
N THR A 95 4.03 -12.46 -4.84
CA THR A 95 4.61 -11.34 -4.09
C THR A 95 4.00 -11.24 -2.71
N LEU A 96 4.83 -10.89 -1.73
CA LEU A 96 4.38 -10.63 -0.35
C LEU A 96 3.40 -9.48 -0.32
N MET A 97 2.34 -9.57 0.49
CA MET A 97 1.34 -8.50 0.62
C MET A 97 1.72 -7.58 1.79
N PRO A 98 1.83 -6.25 1.59
CA PRO A 98 1.98 -5.31 2.69
C PRO A 98 0.68 -5.20 3.49
N LEU A 99 0.77 -4.93 4.79
CA LEU A 99 -0.36 -4.82 5.70
C LEU A 99 -0.22 -3.59 6.56
N LEU A 100 -1.08 -2.59 6.34
CA LEU A 100 -1.20 -1.45 7.25
C LEU A 100 -1.89 -1.90 8.54
N LEU A 101 -1.16 -1.93 9.66
CA LEU A 101 -1.72 -2.35 10.94
C LEU A 101 -2.27 -1.12 11.67
N VAL A 102 -3.60 -1.05 11.84
CA VAL A 102 -4.26 0.07 12.54
C VAL A 102 -4.74 -0.34 13.93
N LYS A 103 -5.15 -1.60 14.12
CA LYS A 103 -5.61 -2.10 15.42
C LYS A 103 -4.43 -2.42 16.33
N GLN A 104 -4.50 -1.96 17.58
CA GLN A 104 -3.43 -2.19 18.56
C GLN A 104 -3.17 -3.69 18.84
N GLU A 105 -4.20 -4.53 18.76
CA GLU A 105 -4.05 -5.97 18.93
C GLU A 105 -3.21 -6.58 17.81
N ASP A 106 -3.50 -6.21 16.57
CA ASP A 106 -2.75 -6.67 15.40
C ASP A 106 -1.30 -6.20 15.45
N MET A 107 -1.06 -4.95 15.85
CA MET A 107 0.31 -4.42 16.04
C MET A 107 1.14 -5.21 17.05
N LYS A 108 0.50 -5.81 18.06
CA LYS A 108 1.17 -6.63 19.09
C LYS A 108 1.41 -8.06 18.63
N GLN A 109 0.53 -8.60 17.80
CA GLN A 109 0.54 -10.01 17.40
C GLN A 109 1.26 -10.26 16.07
N ILE A 110 1.21 -9.29 15.14
CA ILE A 110 1.79 -9.39 13.81
C ILE A 110 3.13 -8.67 13.79
N PRO A 111 4.24 -9.36 13.47
CA PRO A 111 5.53 -8.70 13.32
C PRO A 111 5.47 -7.62 12.24
N ASN A 112 6.00 -6.45 12.55
CA ASN A 112 5.91 -5.27 11.69
C ASN A 112 7.17 -4.43 11.78
N ILE A 113 7.29 -3.49 10.85
CA ILE A 113 8.31 -2.43 10.87
C ILE A 113 7.64 -1.07 10.65
N PRO A 114 8.23 0.04 11.13
CA PRO A 114 7.74 1.37 10.78
C PRO A 114 8.07 1.72 9.33
N MET A 115 7.08 2.26 8.60
CA MET A 115 7.24 2.83 7.26
C MET A 115 6.42 4.12 7.17
N LEU A 116 6.84 5.09 6.36
CA LEU A 116 6.04 6.25 6.01
C LEU A 116 4.95 5.80 5.02
N VAL A 117 3.70 5.93 5.46
CA VAL A 117 2.53 5.52 4.68
C VAL A 117 1.73 6.75 4.28
N MET A 118 1.47 6.87 2.98
CA MET A 118 0.50 7.83 2.43
C MET A 118 -0.76 7.06 2.02
N ASP A 119 -1.88 7.35 2.65
CA ASP A 119 -3.13 6.61 2.50
C ASP A 119 -4.25 7.59 2.12
N PHE A 120 -5.03 7.27 1.09
CA PHE A 120 -5.99 8.20 0.50
C PHE A 120 -7.02 7.49 -0.39
N LEU A 121 -8.12 8.17 -0.69
CA LEU A 121 -9.12 7.72 -1.67
C LEU A 121 -8.97 8.51 -2.97
N ALA A 122 -9.08 7.84 -4.12
CA ALA A 122 -8.91 8.48 -5.42
C ALA A 122 -9.60 7.69 -6.54
N ASN A 123 -9.45 8.16 -7.77
CA ASN A 123 -9.84 7.43 -8.97
C ASN A 123 -8.63 7.27 -9.90
N SER A 124 -8.60 6.21 -10.70
CA SER A 124 -7.63 6.02 -11.77
C SER A 124 -8.16 5.01 -12.78
N GLU A 125 -7.81 5.18 -14.05
CA GLU A 125 -8.09 4.20 -15.10
C GLU A 125 -7.05 3.07 -15.14
N ASN A 126 -5.83 3.32 -14.67
CA ASN A 126 -4.77 2.31 -14.61
C ASN A 126 -5.01 1.23 -13.54
N PHE A 127 -5.94 1.48 -12.62
CA PHE A 127 -6.29 0.58 -11.52
C PHE A 127 -7.76 0.12 -11.62
N ASN A 128 -8.29 0.01 -12.84
CA ASN A 128 -9.70 -0.33 -13.08
C ASN A 128 -10.12 -1.66 -12.45
N GLN A 129 -9.23 -2.65 -12.35
CA GLN A 129 -9.55 -3.92 -11.67
C GLN A 129 -9.91 -3.74 -10.20
N ALA A 130 -9.36 -2.71 -9.54
CA ALA A 130 -9.70 -2.42 -8.15
C ALA A 130 -11.15 -1.95 -7.99
N LYS A 131 -11.65 -1.13 -8.92
CA LYS A 131 -13.02 -0.57 -8.86
C LYS A 131 -14.08 -1.39 -9.60
N ILE A 132 -13.71 -2.11 -10.66
CA ILE A 132 -14.66 -2.89 -11.49
C ILE A 132 -14.78 -4.32 -10.97
N ASP A 133 -13.64 -4.97 -10.69
CA ASP A 133 -13.59 -6.38 -10.29
C ASP A 133 -13.47 -6.54 -8.77
N SER A 134 -13.48 -5.44 -8.02
CA SER A 134 -13.28 -5.38 -6.56
C SER A 134 -12.03 -6.11 -6.09
N LEU A 135 -10.94 -6.00 -6.85
CA LEU A 135 -9.68 -6.69 -6.58
C LEU A 135 -8.68 -5.81 -5.84
N THR A 136 -8.07 -6.34 -4.79
CA THR A 136 -6.91 -5.72 -4.18
C THR A 136 -5.64 -6.19 -4.87
N GLY A 137 -4.76 -5.25 -5.21
CA GLY A 137 -3.47 -5.51 -5.83
C GLY A 137 -2.37 -4.63 -5.26
N TRP A 138 -1.12 -5.04 -5.45
CA TRP A 138 0.03 -4.27 -5.04
C TRP A 138 1.24 -4.52 -5.94
N THR A 139 2.14 -3.55 -5.99
CA THR A 139 3.37 -3.61 -6.78
C THR A 139 4.52 -3.01 -6.00
N TYR A 140 5.70 -3.59 -6.18
CA TYR A 140 6.94 -3.14 -5.57
C TYR A 140 7.79 -2.35 -6.57
N SER A 141 8.30 -1.20 -6.13
CA SER A 141 9.41 -0.52 -6.79
C SER A 141 10.71 -0.85 -6.09
N TYR A 142 11.76 -1.07 -6.87
CA TYR A 142 13.08 -1.43 -6.36
C TYR A 142 14.10 -0.36 -6.75
N ASN A 143 15.06 -0.12 -5.86
CA ASN A 143 16.23 0.71 -6.15
C ASN A 143 16.94 0.11 -7.37
N LYS A 144 17.09 0.90 -8.43
CA LYS A 144 17.85 0.54 -9.63
C LYS A 144 19.35 0.60 -9.38
#